data_AF-A0A1I5FAQ8-F1
#
_entry.id   AF-A0A1I5FAQ8-F1
#
_cell.length_a   1.000
_cell.length_b   1.000
_cell.length_c   1.000
_cell.angle_alpha   90.00
_cell.angle_beta   90.00
_cell.angle_gamma   90.00
#
_symmetry.space_group_name_H-M   'P 1'
#
loop_
_entity.id
_entity.type
_entity.pdbx_description
1 polymer ?
#
loop_
_entity_poly.entity_id
_entity_poly.type
_entity_poly.pdbx_seq_one_letter_code
_entity_poly.pdbx_strand_id
1 'polypeptide(L)'
;MILIKKLFRYFSRKIYVMKNILILVLFCLGFNFKSFSQDLSNYNSFIKDNFPEYFEHFKITDFKNFKVENTNTFNLTDDVEVFKLNEWSDFLATDNEFFIYNSTKSYAVNFNTYGDIDQAVLLIDVKNKQYHKLTFCGSPCRYEEAKWVNDAVVILVGGFEDNDKYNAVTKQSKYFGMLMVVDLDKKTRTIYFNKLDEADTFFSGKLFKNRIWD
;
A
#
# COMPACT_ATOMS: atom_id res chain seq x y z
N MET A 1 -5.79 -14.37 -68.71
CA MET A 1 -5.55 -15.04 -67.42
C MET A 1 -4.60 -14.29 -66.45
N ILE A 2 -3.71 -13.41 -66.94
CA ILE A 2 -2.71 -12.70 -66.10
C ILE A 2 -3.31 -11.53 -65.29
N LEU A 3 -4.32 -10.83 -65.84
CA LEU A 3 -4.93 -9.65 -65.20
C LEU A 3 -5.70 -10.00 -63.91
N ILE A 4 -6.42 -11.12 -63.92
CA ILE A 4 -7.24 -11.60 -62.78
C ILE A 4 -6.35 -11.95 -61.58
N LYS A 5 -5.18 -12.59 -61.81
CA LYS A 5 -4.21 -12.89 -60.74
C LYS A 5 -3.61 -11.65 -60.08
N LYS A 6 -3.41 -10.56 -60.85
CA LYS A 6 -2.91 -9.28 -60.31
C LYS A 6 -3.96 -8.57 -59.47
N LEU A 7 -5.22 -8.55 -59.92
CA LEU A 7 -6.36 -8.01 -59.16
C LEU A 7 -6.58 -8.78 -57.85
N PHE A 8 -6.54 -10.11 -57.86
CA PHE A 8 -6.71 -10.92 -56.65
C PHE A 8 -5.60 -10.68 -55.62
N ARG A 9 -4.35 -10.55 -56.08
CA ARG A 9 -3.21 -10.19 -55.19
C ARG A 9 -3.36 -8.79 -54.61
N TYR A 10 -3.83 -7.81 -55.40
CA TYR A 10 -4.06 -6.45 -54.92
C TYR A 10 -5.16 -6.38 -53.86
N PHE A 11 -6.31 -7.03 -54.09
CA PHE A 11 -7.40 -7.08 -53.11
C PHE A 11 -7.02 -7.86 -51.84
N SER A 12 -6.32 -8.99 -51.96
CA SER A 12 -5.88 -9.77 -50.78
C SER A 12 -4.92 -8.98 -49.87
N ARG A 13 -3.99 -8.20 -50.45
CA ARG A 13 -3.08 -7.35 -49.67
C ARG A 13 -3.82 -6.21 -48.97
N LYS A 14 -4.80 -5.59 -49.63
CA LYS A 14 -5.59 -4.49 -49.04
C LYS A 14 -6.45 -4.99 -47.87
N ILE A 15 -7.05 -6.17 -48.00
CA ILE A 15 -7.83 -6.82 -46.93
C ILE A 15 -6.92 -7.23 -45.76
N TYR A 16 -5.74 -7.78 -46.02
CA TYR A 16 -4.78 -8.15 -44.98
C TYR A 16 -4.25 -6.93 -44.20
N VAL A 17 -3.92 -5.84 -44.90
CA VAL A 17 -3.48 -4.59 -44.28
C VAL A 17 -4.60 -3.94 -43.45
N MET A 18 -5.84 -3.90 -43.95
CA MET A 18 -6.97 -3.38 -43.15
C MET A 18 -7.25 -4.21 -41.91
N LYS A 19 -7.15 -5.55 -41.99
CA LYS A 19 -7.37 -6.44 -40.84
C LYS A 19 -6.30 -6.25 -39.76
N ASN A 20 -5.04 -6.07 -40.16
CA ASN A 20 -3.95 -5.81 -39.22
C ASN A 20 -4.04 -4.42 -38.58
N ILE A 21 -4.46 -3.39 -39.33
CA ILE A 21 -4.70 -2.05 -38.76
C ILE A 21 -5.86 -2.10 -37.76
N LEU A 22 -6.94 -2.83 -38.06
CA LEU A 22 -8.08 -2.98 -37.14
C LEU A 22 -7.69 -3.70 -35.85
N ILE A 23 -6.84 -4.73 -35.94
CA ILE A 23 -6.31 -5.44 -34.77
C ILE A 23 -5.39 -4.52 -33.96
N LEU A 24 -4.55 -3.72 -34.62
CA LEU A 24 -3.67 -2.75 -33.93
C LEU A 24 -4.50 -1.66 -33.21
N VAL A 25 -5.57 -1.16 -33.84
CA VAL A 25 -6.46 -0.15 -33.26
C VAL A 25 -7.28 -0.73 -32.10
N LEU A 26 -7.74 -1.98 -32.18
CA LEU A 26 -8.38 -2.68 -31.06
C LEU A 26 -7.40 -2.94 -29.91
N PHE A 27 -6.13 -3.22 -30.22
CA PHE A 27 -5.06 -3.38 -29.23
C PHE A 27 -4.70 -2.02 -28.59
N CYS A 28 -4.70 -0.92 -29.33
CA CYS A 28 -4.44 0.41 -28.77
C CYS A 28 -5.65 0.99 -28.00
N LEU A 29 -6.89 0.65 -28.38
CA LEU A 29 -8.10 1.10 -27.68
C LEU A 29 -8.42 0.24 -26.43
N GLY A 30 -7.93 -1.00 -26.37
CA GLY A 30 -8.08 -1.89 -25.22
C GLY A 30 -7.12 -1.60 -24.04
N PHE A 31 -6.16 -0.70 -24.20
CA PHE A 31 -5.16 -0.37 -23.17
C PHE A 31 -5.29 1.05 -22.63
N ASN A 32 -6.51 1.60 -22.57
CA ASN A 32 -6.80 2.67 -21.62
C ASN A 32 -6.96 2.08 -20.21
N PHE A 33 -5.89 1.46 -19.69
CA PHE A 33 -5.78 1.23 -18.27
C PHE A 33 -5.57 2.59 -17.62
N LYS A 34 -6.67 3.27 -17.29
CA LYS A 34 -6.63 4.14 -16.13
C LYS A 34 -6.13 3.26 -15.00
N SER A 35 -4.91 3.52 -14.52
CA SER A 35 -4.42 2.96 -13.27
C SER A 35 -5.36 3.49 -12.18
N PHE A 36 -6.49 2.81 -12.00
CA PHE A 36 -7.36 3.06 -10.88
C PHE A 36 -6.58 2.55 -9.67
N SER A 37 -6.02 3.47 -8.88
CA SER A 37 -5.76 3.16 -7.47
C SER A 37 -7.01 2.47 -6.93
N GLN A 38 -6.86 1.27 -6.38
CA GLN A 38 -8.03 0.50 -5.97
C GLN A 38 -8.72 1.26 -4.84
N ASP A 39 -10.02 1.54 -4.99
CA ASP A 39 -10.81 2.12 -3.92
C ASP A 39 -10.76 1.20 -2.69
N LEU A 40 -10.68 1.80 -1.49
CA LEU A 40 -10.66 1.09 -0.22
C LEU A 40 -11.87 0.16 -0.07
N SER A 41 -13.00 0.54 -0.67
CA SER A 41 -14.23 -0.26 -0.73
C SER A 41 -14.03 -1.67 -1.29
N ASN A 42 -13.04 -1.86 -2.17
CA ASN A 42 -12.71 -3.16 -2.77
C ASN A 42 -12.08 -4.13 -1.75
N TYR A 43 -11.58 -3.63 -0.63
CA TYR A 43 -10.91 -4.43 0.39
C TYR A 43 -11.74 -4.61 1.66
N ASN A 44 -13.02 -4.20 1.66
CA ASN A 44 -13.86 -4.17 2.85
C ASN A 44 -13.86 -5.47 3.66
N SER A 45 -14.13 -6.61 3.03
CA SER A 45 -14.17 -7.89 3.72
C SER A 45 -12.79 -8.25 4.27
N PHE A 46 -11.74 -8.07 3.46
CA PHE A 46 -10.37 -8.33 3.89
C PHE A 46 -10.02 -7.52 5.14
N ILE A 47 -10.27 -6.22 5.15
CA ILE A 47 -9.91 -5.36 6.28
C ILE A 47 -10.67 -5.82 7.54
N LYS A 48 -11.99 -6.05 7.44
CA LYS A 48 -12.82 -6.51 8.56
C LYS A 48 -12.33 -7.81 9.17
N ASP A 49 -11.95 -8.76 8.32
CA ASP A 49 -11.55 -10.10 8.76
C ASP A 49 -10.13 -10.12 9.35
N ASN A 50 -9.27 -9.18 8.94
CA ASN A 50 -7.84 -9.22 9.25
C ASN A 50 -7.38 -8.23 10.32
N PHE A 51 -8.20 -7.24 10.67
CA PHE A 51 -7.87 -6.23 11.70
C PHE A 51 -8.96 -6.07 12.77
N PRO A 52 -9.38 -7.15 13.47
CA PRO A 52 -10.49 -7.07 14.42
C PRO A 52 -10.22 -6.10 15.58
N GLU A 53 -8.99 -6.02 16.10
CA GLU A 53 -8.63 -5.07 17.17
C GLU A 53 -8.74 -3.61 16.73
N TYR A 54 -8.49 -3.34 15.44
CA TYR A 54 -8.71 -2.01 14.88
C TYR A 54 -10.18 -1.60 14.98
N PHE A 55 -11.10 -2.55 14.78
CA PHE A 55 -12.54 -2.31 14.85
C PHE A 55 -13.13 -2.28 16.26
N GLU A 56 -12.43 -2.85 17.24
CA GLU A 56 -12.76 -2.64 18.66
C GLU A 56 -12.55 -1.17 19.04
N HIS A 57 -11.58 -0.51 18.40
CA HIS A 57 -11.20 0.87 18.67
C HIS A 57 -11.94 1.88 17.76
N PHE A 58 -12.04 1.62 16.46
CA PHE A 58 -12.77 2.44 15.48
C PHE A 58 -13.91 1.62 14.85
N LYS A 59 -15.16 1.97 15.17
CA LYS A 59 -16.39 1.23 14.89
C LYS A 59 -17.03 1.55 13.53
N ILE A 60 -16.75 2.70 12.92
CA ILE A 60 -17.32 3.03 11.60
C ILE A 60 -16.58 2.29 10.49
N THR A 61 -17.30 1.41 9.80
CA THR A 61 -16.74 0.53 8.75
C THR A 61 -17.22 0.83 7.33
N ASP A 62 -17.82 2.00 7.12
CA ASP A 62 -18.27 2.44 5.79
C ASP A 62 -17.11 3.09 5.03
N PHE A 63 -16.18 2.25 4.58
CA PHE A 63 -14.90 2.67 3.99
C PHE A 63 -15.03 3.58 2.77
N LYS A 64 -16.17 3.57 2.07
CA LYS A 64 -16.44 4.49 0.96
C LYS A 64 -16.46 5.97 1.41
N ASN A 65 -16.67 6.23 2.70
CA ASN A 65 -16.69 7.58 3.26
C ASN A 65 -15.34 7.96 3.89
N PHE A 66 -14.36 7.07 3.88
CA PHE A 66 -13.03 7.39 4.40
C PHE A 66 -12.38 8.37 3.44
N LYS A 67 -11.84 9.46 3.97
CA LYS A 67 -11.25 10.50 3.15
C LYS A 67 -9.88 10.04 2.69
N VAL A 68 -9.63 10.10 1.39
CA VAL A 68 -8.28 10.00 0.85
C VAL A 68 -7.54 11.25 1.32
N GLU A 69 -6.53 11.05 2.15
CA GLU A 69 -5.64 12.13 2.57
C GLU A 69 -4.58 12.38 1.50
N ASN A 70 -3.95 11.31 1.03
CA ASN A 70 -2.88 11.40 0.06
C ASN A 70 -2.78 10.13 -0.78
N THR A 71 -2.60 10.30 -2.10
CA THR A 71 -2.12 9.25 -3.00
C THR A 71 -0.79 9.68 -3.60
N ASN A 72 0.27 8.91 -3.32
CA ASN A 72 1.59 9.13 -3.90
C ASN A 72 2.01 7.93 -4.74
N THR A 73 2.65 8.20 -5.88
CA THR A 73 3.46 7.20 -6.57
C THR A 73 4.84 7.16 -5.92
N PHE A 74 5.43 5.98 -5.78
CA PHE A 74 6.80 5.81 -5.31
C PHE A 74 7.63 5.07 -6.35
N ASN A 75 8.94 5.28 -6.35
CA ASN A 75 9.84 4.54 -7.20
C ASN A 75 10.80 3.73 -6.32
N LEU A 76 10.82 2.42 -6.52
CA LEU A 76 11.65 1.51 -5.73
C LEU A 76 13.16 1.76 -5.93
N THR A 77 13.57 2.56 -6.91
CA THR A 77 14.99 2.81 -7.19
C THR A 77 15.60 3.99 -6.46
N ASP A 78 14.78 4.91 -5.92
CA ASP A 78 15.25 6.28 -5.62
C ASP A 78 15.36 6.59 -4.11
N ASP A 79 14.91 5.66 -3.24
CA ASP A 79 14.67 5.94 -1.81
C ASP A 79 15.44 5.03 -0.82
N VAL A 80 16.68 4.60 -1.11
CA VAL A 80 17.38 3.64 -0.20
C VAL A 80 18.90 3.71 -0.08
N GLU A 81 19.37 3.50 1.15
CA GLU A 81 20.67 2.89 1.48
C GLU A 81 20.61 1.35 1.29
N VAL A 82 21.64 0.77 0.67
CA VAL A 82 21.70 -0.67 0.37
C VAL A 82 22.36 -1.43 1.53
N PHE A 83 21.62 -2.28 2.24
CA PHE A 83 22.17 -3.23 3.21
C PHE A 83 22.77 -4.45 2.50
N LYS A 84 23.98 -4.88 2.89
CA LYS A 84 24.66 -6.02 2.24
C LYS A 84 24.47 -7.27 3.07
N LEU A 85 23.69 -8.21 2.54
CA LEU A 85 23.66 -9.67 2.71
C LEU A 85 24.24 -10.36 3.97
N ASN A 86 25.44 -10.01 4.40
CA ASN A 86 26.05 -10.48 5.66
C ASN A 86 25.18 -10.06 6.85
N GLU A 87 24.49 -8.92 6.72
CA GLU A 87 23.64 -8.34 7.75
C GLU A 87 22.20 -8.90 7.73
N TRP A 88 21.84 -9.80 6.80
CA TRP A 88 20.45 -10.33 6.72
C TRP A 88 20.14 -11.33 7.84
N SER A 89 21.10 -12.19 8.18
CA SER A 89 20.98 -13.07 9.36
C SER A 89 20.93 -12.24 10.64
N ASP A 90 21.67 -11.14 10.67
CA ASP A 90 21.72 -10.24 11.82
C ASP A 90 20.39 -9.47 11.94
N PHE A 91 19.87 -8.91 10.85
CA PHE A 91 18.54 -8.29 10.79
C PHE A 91 17.43 -9.25 11.28
N LEU A 92 17.45 -10.51 10.82
CA LEU A 92 16.51 -11.52 11.30
C LEU A 92 16.73 -11.91 12.77
N ALA A 93 17.89 -11.63 13.34
CA ALA A 93 18.20 -11.91 14.75
C ALA A 93 17.95 -10.71 15.67
N THR A 94 18.02 -9.47 15.16
CA THR A 94 17.99 -8.24 15.98
C THR A 94 16.79 -7.34 15.70
N ASP A 95 16.30 -7.24 14.46
CA ASP A 95 15.32 -6.23 14.02
C ASP A 95 14.04 -6.84 13.42
N ASN A 96 13.72 -8.08 13.79
CA ASN A 96 12.58 -8.81 13.25
C ASN A 96 11.25 -8.60 14.01
N GLU A 97 11.26 -7.81 15.09
CA GLU A 97 10.13 -7.69 16.03
C GLU A 97 8.82 -7.31 15.31
N PHE A 98 8.94 -6.46 14.28
CA PHE A 98 7.82 -5.96 13.49
C PHE A 98 7.85 -6.43 12.02
N PHE A 99 8.49 -7.58 11.76
CA PHE A 99 8.65 -8.10 10.40
C PHE A 99 7.44 -8.92 9.94
N ILE A 100 6.78 -8.44 8.90
CA ILE A 100 5.56 -9.01 8.33
C ILE A 100 5.90 -9.56 6.96
N TYR A 101 6.36 -10.82 6.95
CA TYR A 101 6.79 -11.50 5.74
C TYR A 101 5.62 -11.89 4.85
N ASN A 102 5.74 -11.66 3.55
CA ASN A 102 4.83 -12.22 2.56
C ASN A 102 5.27 -13.66 2.24
N SER A 103 4.58 -14.65 2.78
CA SER A 103 4.95 -16.07 2.63
C SER A 103 4.92 -16.58 1.19
N THR A 104 4.24 -15.89 0.27
CA THR A 104 4.17 -16.25 -1.14
C THR A 104 5.21 -15.53 -2.01
N LYS A 105 5.95 -14.53 -1.49
CA LYS A 105 6.89 -13.71 -2.27
C LYS A 105 8.12 -13.17 -1.53
N SER A 106 8.97 -12.47 -2.28
CA SER A 106 10.23 -11.88 -1.82
C SER A 106 10.08 -10.51 -1.16
N TYR A 107 8.88 -10.15 -0.68
CA TYR A 107 8.67 -8.87 0.01
C TYR A 107 8.29 -9.06 1.47
N ALA A 108 8.66 -8.09 2.30
CA ALA A 108 8.17 -7.96 3.67
C ALA A 108 7.90 -6.50 4.00
N VAL A 109 7.11 -6.27 5.04
CA VAL A 109 6.99 -4.95 5.67
C VAL A 109 7.63 -5.00 7.04
N ASN A 110 8.34 -3.95 7.43
CA ASN A 110 8.86 -3.76 8.77
C ASN A 110 8.51 -2.36 9.28
N PHE A 111 8.16 -2.28 10.56
CA PHE A 111 7.96 -1.02 11.26
C PHE A 111 9.21 -0.68 12.05
N ASN A 112 9.94 0.33 11.59
CA ASN A 112 11.11 0.84 12.30
C ASN A 112 10.74 2.08 13.08
N THR A 113 10.81 1.99 14.41
CA THR A 113 10.46 3.08 15.33
C THR A 113 11.66 3.87 15.84
N TYR A 114 12.89 3.51 15.44
CA TYR A 114 14.14 4.14 15.89
C TYR A 114 14.29 4.36 17.42
N GLY A 115 13.48 3.69 18.25
CA GLY A 115 13.44 3.90 19.69
C GLY A 115 12.69 5.15 20.16
N ASP A 116 11.90 5.81 19.31
CA ASP A 116 11.13 7.01 19.65
C ASP A 116 9.70 6.96 19.05
N ILE A 117 8.95 8.06 19.14
CA ILE A 117 7.60 8.27 18.62
C ILE A 117 7.52 8.27 17.09
N ASP A 118 8.64 8.55 16.43
CA ASP A 118 8.73 8.58 14.98
C ASP A 118 8.86 7.16 14.40
N GLN A 119 8.09 6.87 13.36
CA GLN A 119 8.02 5.55 12.75
C GLN A 119 8.22 5.60 11.24
N ALA A 120 9.25 4.91 10.75
CA ALA A 120 9.35 4.55 9.34
C ALA A 120 8.65 3.21 9.06
N VAL A 121 7.92 3.16 7.96
CA VAL A 121 7.43 1.91 7.38
C VAL A 121 8.36 1.54 6.23
N LEU A 122 8.98 0.37 6.31
CA LEU A 122 9.92 -0.13 5.33
C LEU A 122 9.30 -1.28 4.53
N LEU A 123 9.39 -1.23 3.20
CA LEU A 123 9.20 -2.38 2.32
C LEU A 123 10.55 -3.03 2.10
N ILE A 124 10.69 -4.32 2.40
CA ILE A 124 11.93 -5.06 2.26
C ILE A 124 11.83 -5.99 1.07
N ASP A 125 12.65 -5.78 0.04
CA ASP A 125 12.92 -6.73 -1.04
C ASP A 125 13.95 -7.76 -0.57
N VAL A 126 13.46 -8.90 -0.11
CA VAL A 126 14.25 -10.01 0.41
C VAL A 126 15.16 -10.62 -0.66
N LYS A 127 14.70 -10.64 -1.92
CA LYS A 127 15.48 -11.24 -3.02
C LYS A 127 16.68 -10.37 -3.35
N ASN A 128 16.46 -9.07 -3.49
CA ASN A 128 17.49 -8.11 -3.86
C ASN A 128 18.25 -7.54 -2.65
N LYS A 129 17.83 -7.89 -1.42
CA LYS A 129 18.46 -7.46 -0.16
C LYS A 129 18.39 -5.94 0.01
N GLN A 130 17.25 -5.36 -0.34
CA GLN A 130 17.02 -3.92 -0.27
C GLN A 130 15.85 -3.65 0.63
N TYR A 131 15.83 -2.51 1.30
CA TYR A 131 14.60 -1.97 1.86
C TYR A 131 14.18 -0.75 1.05
N HIS A 132 13.00 -0.21 1.29
CA HIS A 132 12.51 1.01 0.66
C HIS A 132 11.60 1.69 1.68
N LYS A 133 11.78 2.98 1.92
CA LYS A 133 10.90 3.69 2.84
C LYS A 133 9.54 3.92 2.19
N LEU A 134 8.53 3.18 2.63
CA LEU A 134 7.16 3.36 2.16
C LEU A 134 6.54 4.63 2.71
N THR A 135 6.82 4.98 3.96
CA THR A 135 6.39 6.24 4.55
C THR A 135 7.17 6.52 5.82
N PHE A 136 7.11 7.76 6.26
CA PHE A 136 7.52 8.17 7.59
C PHE A 136 6.31 8.78 8.29
N CYS A 137 5.98 8.25 9.45
CA CYS A 137 5.04 8.82 10.39
C CYS A 137 5.84 9.57 11.44
N GLY A 138 5.60 10.87 11.57
CA GLY A 138 6.11 11.61 12.72
C GLY A 138 5.23 11.34 13.96
N SER A 139 5.47 12.12 15.01
CA SER A 139 4.71 12.06 16.26
C SER A 139 3.17 11.92 16.18
N PRO A 140 2.43 12.56 15.24
CA PRO A 140 0.96 12.49 15.29
C PRO A 140 0.42 11.19 14.69
N CYS A 141 1.23 10.27 14.18
CA CYS A 141 0.71 9.07 13.56
C CYS A 141 1.55 7.83 13.80
N ARG A 142 0.90 6.68 13.80
CA ARG A 142 1.57 5.39 13.97
C ARG A 142 0.80 4.29 13.25
N TYR A 143 1.52 3.46 12.51
CA TYR A 143 1.03 2.19 11.99
C TYR A 143 1.28 1.10 13.01
N GLU A 144 0.31 0.22 13.12
CA GLU A 144 0.15 -0.67 14.26
C GLU A 144 0.06 -2.12 13.84
N GLU A 145 -0.58 -2.37 12.69
CA GLU A 145 -0.66 -3.68 12.08
C GLU A 145 -0.56 -3.55 10.56
N ALA A 146 -0.05 -4.59 9.91
CA ALA A 146 -0.17 -4.74 8.46
C ALA A 146 -0.45 -6.19 8.08
N LYS A 147 -1.15 -6.35 6.95
CA LYS A 147 -1.48 -7.64 6.37
C LYS A 147 -1.37 -7.57 4.85
N TRP A 148 -0.70 -8.55 4.28
CA TRP A 148 -0.66 -8.74 2.83
C TRP A 148 -2.02 -9.24 2.36
N VAL A 149 -2.66 -8.49 1.47
CA VAL A 149 -3.86 -8.92 0.75
C VAL A 149 -3.49 -9.99 -0.26
N ASN A 150 -2.38 -9.76 -0.94
CA ASN A 150 -1.79 -10.65 -1.92
C ASN A 150 -0.31 -10.30 -2.08
N ASP A 151 0.31 -10.84 -3.12
CA ASP A 151 1.69 -10.63 -3.53
C ASP A 151 2.13 -9.19 -3.77
N ALA A 152 1.21 -8.31 -4.16
CA ALA A 152 1.48 -6.95 -4.60
C ALA A 152 0.81 -5.90 -3.71
N VAL A 153 -0.15 -6.30 -2.87
CA VAL A 153 -0.94 -5.36 -2.06
C VAL A 153 -0.77 -5.69 -0.59
N VAL A 154 -0.33 -4.70 0.18
CA VAL A 154 -0.33 -4.71 1.64
C VAL A 154 -1.21 -3.58 2.15
N ILE A 155 -2.01 -3.90 3.17
CA ILE A 155 -2.79 -2.92 3.91
C ILE A 155 -2.17 -2.76 5.28
N LEU A 156 -1.96 -1.51 5.66
CA LEU A 156 -1.50 -1.10 6.98
C LEU A 156 -2.63 -0.35 7.68
N VAL A 157 -2.78 -0.56 8.97
CA VAL A 157 -3.75 0.15 9.80
C VAL A 157 -3.05 0.82 10.98
N GLY A 158 -3.57 1.94 11.42
CA GLY A 158 -2.95 2.78 12.44
C GLY A 158 -3.86 3.88 12.96
N GLY A 159 -3.33 4.70 13.85
CA GLY A 159 -4.02 5.88 14.37
C GLY A 159 -3.35 7.16 13.90
N PHE A 160 -4.13 8.24 13.86
CA PHE A 160 -3.64 9.60 13.70
C PHE A 160 -4.22 10.48 14.80
N GLU A 161 -3.38 11.29 15.43
CA GLU A 161 -3.71 12.29 16.43
C GLU A 161 -4.20 13.58 15.77
N ASP A 162 -5.46 13.92 16.03
CA ASP A 162 -6.05 15.17 15.59
C ASP A 162 -5.60 16.32 16.49
N ASN A 163 -4.47 16.93 16.11
CA ASN A 163 -3.89 18.09 16.81
C ASN A 163 -4.86 19.28 16.89
N ASP A 164 -5.81 19.40 15.96
CA ASP A 164 -6.81 20.48 15.99
C ASP A 164 -7.81 20.30 17.14
N LYS A 165 -7.87 19.10 17.73
CA LYS A 165 -8.75 18.74 18.85
C LYS A 165 -8.02 18.57 20.16
N TYR A 166 -6.77 19.02 20.25
CA TYR A 166 -6.02 19.01 21.50
C TYR A 166 -6.66 19.91 22.55
N ASN A 167 -7.01 19.35 23.70
CA ASN A 167 -7.50 20.09 24.85
C ASN A 167 -6.34 20.38 25.81
N ALA A 168 -5.87 21.64 25.84
CA ALA A 168 -4.77 22.06 26.70
C ALA A 168 -5.06 21.96 28.22
N VAL A 169 -6.34 21.95 28.62
CA VAL A 169 -6.74 21.84 30.03
C VAL A 169 -6.65 20.39 30.50
N THR A 170 -7.19 19.46 29.72
CA THR A 170 -7.16 18.02 30.06
C THR A 170 -5.91 17.32 29.56
N LYS A 171 -5.10 17.98 28.71
CA LYS A 171 -3.97 17.41 27.97
C LYS A 171 -4.36 16.18 27.15
N GLN A 172 -5.57 16.18 26.60
CA GLN A 172 -6.10 15.06 25.81
C GLN A 172 -6.22 15.45 24.36
N SER A 173 -5.83 14.52 23.49
CA SER A 173 -6.02 14.60 22.05
C SER A 173 -7.16 13.67 21.63
N LYS A 174 -7.65 13.86 20.40
CA LYS A 174 -8.53 12.91 19.75
C LYS A 174 -7.76 12.14 18.71
N TYR A 175 -8.14 10.89 18.51
CA TYR A 175 -7.50 10.03 17.53
C TYR A 175 -8.54 9.54 16.53
N PHE A 176 -8.16 9.39 15.28
CA PHE A 176 -9.00 8.75 14.27
C PHE A 176 -8.25 7.65 13.54
N GLY A 177 -9.02 6.75 12.94
CA GLY A 177 -8.48 5.61 12.23
C GLY A 177 -7.75 6.03 10.95
N MET A 178 -6.56 5.49 10.75
CA MET A 178 -5.78 5.60 9.51
C MET A 178 -5.63 4.23 8.86
N LEU A 179 -5.75 4.19 7.52
CA LEU A 179 -5.37 3.02 6.71
C LEU A 179 -4.45 3.46 5.58
N MET A 180 -3.48 2.64 5.25
CA MET A 180 -2.68 2.78 4.03
C MET A 180 -2.81 1.54 3.17
N VAL A 181 -3.14 1.74 1.89
CA VAL A 181 -3.07 0.70 0.86
C VAL A 181 -1.82 0.95 0.04
N VAL A 182 -0.91 -0.02 0.03
CA VAL A 182 0.28 -0.02 -0.83
C VAL A 182 0.09 -1.07 -1.91
N ASP A 183 0.12 -0.63 -3.17
CA ASP A 183 0.01 -1.46 -4.37
C ASP A 183 1.34 -1.38 -5.13
N LEU A 184 2.12 -2.45 -5.06
CA LEU A 184 3.47 -2.55 -5.63
C LEU A 184 3.44 -2.59 -7.17
N ASP A 185 2.42 -3.20 -7.77
CA ASP A 185 2.28 -3.28 -9.23
C ASP A 185 1.98 -1.91 -9.82
N LYS A 186 1.14 -1.13 -9.13
CA LYS A 186 0.84 0.27 -9.50
C LYS A 186 1.87 1.26 -8.99
N LYS A 187 2.74 0.82 -8.08
CA LYS A 187 3.71 1.66 -7.36
C LYS A 187 3.04 2.84 -6.66
N THR A 188 1.88 2.60 -6.06
CA THR A 188 1.09 3.62 -5.38
C THR A 188 0.93 3.30 -3.91
N ARG A 189 0.98 4.33 -3.07
CA ARG A 189 0.51 4.28 -1.68
C ARG A 189 -0.60 5.29 -1.50
N THR A 190 -1.72 4.84 -0.95
CA THR A 190 -2.89 5.71 -0.67
C THR A 190 -3.21 5.65 0.81
N ILE A 191 -3.29 6.81 1.46
CA ILE A 191 -3.64 6.97 2.87
C ILE A 191 -5.09 7.43 2.98
N TYR A 192 -5.83 6.75 3.84
CA TYR A 192 -7.23 7.01 4.13
C TYR A 192 -7.40 7.35 5.61
N PHE A 193 -8.18 8.38 5.89
CA PHE A 193 -8.54 8.81 7.25
C PHE A 193 -10.02 8.61 7.52
N ASN A 194 -10.32 7.97 8.65
CA ASN A 194 -11.65 7.80 9.20
C ASN A 194 -12.01 8.95 10.16
N LYS A 195 -12.12 10.18 9.64
CA LYS A 195 -12.53 11.34 10.47
C LYS A 195 -14.01 11.32 10.89
N LEU A 196 -14.72 10.22 10.64
CA LEU A 196 -16.11 10.04 11.07
C LEU A 196 -16.19 9.42 12.46
N ASP A 197 -15.09 8.83 12.93
CA ASP A 197 -15.02 8.08 14.17
C ASP A 197 -13.76 8.44 14.94
N GLU A 198 -13.95 8.84 16.18
CA GLU A 198 -12.90 9.38 17.04
C GLU A 198 -12.79 8.59 18.33
N ALA A 199 -11.56 8.47 18.82
CA ALA A 199 -11.22 7.82 20.07
C ALA A 199 -10.47 8.78 21.02
N ASP A 200 -10.58 8.50 22.31
CA ASP A 200 -9.89 9.22 23.39
C ASP A 200 -8.48 8.70 23.67
N THR A 201 -8.15 7.51 23.16
CA THR A 201 -6.84 6.87 23.33
C THR A 201 -6.32 6.44 21.97
N PHE A 202 -5.01 6.21 21.87
CA PHE A 202 -4.41 5.72 20.64
C PHE A 202 -4.71 4.22 20.46
N PHE A 203 -4.92 3.79 19.22
CA PHE A 203 -5.07 2.38 18.86
C PHE A 203 -3.70 1.68 18.97
N SER A 204 -3.55 0.73 19.90
CA SER A 204 -2.36 -0.14 19.96
C SER A 204 -2.67 -1.50 19.35
N GLY A 205 -2.06 -1.78 18.20
CA GLY A 205 -2.21 -3.01 17.46
C GLY A 205 -1.45 -4.17 18.09
N LYS A 206 -1.78 -5.38 17.66
CA LYS A 206 -1.18 -6.62 18.19
C LYS A 206 0.34 -6.59 18.28
N LEU A 207 1.00 -6.02 17.28
CA LEU A 207 2.45 -5.98 17.19
C LEU A 207 3.06 -5.15 18.34
N PHE A 208 2.39 -4.08 18.77
CA PHE A 208 2.92 -3.15 19.75
C PHE A 208 2.31 -3.30 21.16
N LYS A 209 1.37 -4.22 21.36
CA LYS A 209 0.65 -4.41 22.63
C LYS A 209 1.55 -4.65 23.85
N ASN A 210 2.70 -5.30 23.65
CA ASN A 210 3.63 -5.63 24.74
C ASN A 210 4.80 -4.65 24.88
N ARG A 211 4.83 -3.61 24.05
CA ARG A 211 5.91 -2.64 24.08
C ARG A 211 5.63 -1.60 25.15
N ILE A 212 6.61 -1.43 26.05
CA ILE A 212 6.63 -0.29 26.97
C ILE A 212 7.21 0.88 26.17
N TRP A 213 6.42 1.92 25.99
CA TRP A 213 6.86 3.18 25.42
C TRP A 213 7.36 4.02 26.59
N ASP A 214 8.68 4.22 26.67
CA ASP A 214 9.33 5.06 27.69
C ASP A 214 9.17 6.56 27.35
#